data_AF-A0A2V4CEQ2-F1
#
_entry.id   AF-A0A2V4CEQ2-F1
#
_cell.length_a   1.000
_cell.length_b   1.000
_cell.length_c   1.000
_cell.angle_alpha   90.00
_cell.angle_beta   90.00
_cell.angle_gamma   90.00
#
_symmetry.space_group_name_H-M   'P 1'
#
loop_
_entity.id
_entity.type
_entity.pdbx_description
1 polymer ?
#
loop_
_entity_poly.entity_id
_entity_poly.type
_entity_poly.pdbx_seq_one_letter_code
_entity_poly.pdbx_strand_id
1 'polypeptide(L)'
;MNKLDVNQTGGFPLTTRILDELQKISAVFNGLGGIAGDKTILYGCNLTGSNVSDGVVYLDGEVLAFKGGLVQTKVILKEDTENLVFENNESKTVIRTRYVTFGAGVNSMDWADFIRPKETKELEAALEGKTDLTTFEALADAFAIVYTKMLTIETGAQKNLQEVYDFKIVETLNRSSTGINDNDFTKNYYIVNPPEGFTMAHLKGFSAGIAKVAFGGNVDNGDTIWCKWDIGVNNVRITCNNSENRAPSEVSYLAIWKK
;
A
#
# COMPACT_ATOMS: atom_id res chain seq x y z
N MET A 1 11.98 51.16 -13.73
CA MET A 1 13.11 51.23 -14.69
C MET A 1 13.40 52.68 -14.97
N ASN A 2 14.68 53.07 -14.99
CA ASN A 2 15.08 54.44 -15.25
C ASN A 2 14.93 54.74 -16.74
N LYS A 3 14.40 55.91 -17.08
CA LYS A 3 14.32 56.41 -18.45
C LYS A 3 15.41 57.45 -18.64
N LEU A 4 16.24 57.29 -19.67
CA LEU A 4 17.23 58.29 -20.05
C LEU A 4 16.70 59.08 -21.25
N ASP A 5 16.41 60.36 -21.05
CA ASP A 5 16.03 61.27 -22.12
C ASP A 5 17.31 61.86 -22.75
N VAL A 6 17.89 61.11 -23.69
CA VAL A 6 19.22 61.40 -24.27
C VAL A 6 19.20 62.38 -25.46
N ASN A 7 18.02 62.64 -26.04
CA ASN A 7 17.88 63.54 -27.19
C ASN A 7 17.37 64.91 -26.74
N GLN A 8 18.29 65.74 -26.24
CA GLN A 8 18.02 67.09 -25.73
C GLN A 8 18.81 68.13 -26.53
N THR A 9 18.24 69.32 -26.73
CA THR A 9 18.96 70.45 -27.32
C THR A 9 20.07 70.92 -26.37
N GLY A 10 21.23 71.29 -26.92
CA GLY A 10 22.40 71.72 -26.12
C GLY A 10 23.46 70.63 -25.86
N GLY A 11 23.25 69.41 -26.36
CA GLY A 11 24.21 68.29 -26.26
C GLY A 11 24.01 67.43 -25.01
N PHE A 12 24.14 66.12 -25.16
CA PHE A 12 23.98 65.16 -24.06
C PHE A 12 25.32 64.86 -23.38
N PRO A 13 25.46 65.07 -22.05
CA PRO A 13 26.70 64.79 -21.35
C PRO A 13 26.89 63.29 -21.11
N LEU A 14 27.62 62.62 -22.00
CA LEU A 14 27.99 61.22 -21.84
C LEU A 14 29.12 61.07 -20.82
N THR A 15 28.76 60.70 -19.60
CA THR A 15 29.70 60.47 -18.48
C THR A 15 29.62 59.03 -17.99
N THR A 16 30.65 58.56 -17.29
CA THR A 16 30.68 57.23 -16.67
C THR A 16 29.48 56.98 -15.76
N ARG A 17 28.99 58.02 -15.07
CA ARG A 17 27.75 57.96 -14.27
C ARG A 17 26.52 57.61 -15.11
N ILE A 18 26.40 58.13 -16.33
CA ILE A 18 25.26 57.80 -17.22
C ILE A 18 25.38 56.36 -17.73
N LEU A 19 26.60 55.90 -18.02
CA LEU A 19 26.83 54.51 -18.42
C LEU A 19 26.53 53.52 -17.27
N ASP A 20 26.82 53.90 -16.02
CA ASP A 20 26.43 53.14 -14.83
C ASP A 20 24.90 53.02 -14.70
N GLU A 21 24.14 54.07 -14.99
CA GLU A 21 22.68 54.00 -15.03
C GLU A 21 22.15 53.05 -16.12
N LEU A 22 22.83 52.96 -17.26
CA LEU A 22 22.49 51.96 -18.30
C LEU A 22 22.82 50.54 -17.83
N GLN A 23 23.95 50.33 -17.15
CA GLN A 23 24.32 49.01 -16.62
C GLN A 23 23.33 48.51 -15.56
N LYS A 24 22.80 49.39 -14.69
CA LYS A 24 21.81 48.99 -13.67
C LYS A 24 20.51 48.43 -14.24
N ILE A 25 20.17 48.71 -15.50
CA ILE A 25 18.96 48.19 -16.14
C ILE A 25 19.06 46.66 -16.31
N SER A 26 20.25 46.11 -16.53
CA SER A 26 20.45 44.66 -16.69
C SER A 26 20.09 43.87 -15.42
N ALA A 27 20.26 44.47 -14.24
CA ALA A 27 19.91 43.85 -12.96
C ALA A 27 18.42 43.52 -12.83
N VAL A 28 17.53 44.30 -13.48
CA VAL A 28 16.09 44.02 -13.49
C VAL A 28 15.79 42.75 -14.29
N PHE A 29 16.47 42.56 -15.42
CA PHE A 29 16.29 41.38 -16.26
C PHE A 29 16.84 40.10 -15.60
N ASN A 30 17.89 40.23 -14.79
CA ASN A 30 18.37 39.14 -13.93
C ASN A 30 17.28 38.66 -12.95
N GLY A 31 16.48 39.58 -12.40
CA GLY A 31 15.35 39.22 -11.53
C GLY A 31 14.29 38.37 -12.24
N LEU A 32 14.05 38.59 -13.53
CA LEU A 32 13.07 37.80 -14.30
C LEU A 32 13.54 36.35 -14.53
N GLY A 33 14.85 36.13 -14.65
CA GLY A 33 15.43 34.78 -14.73
C GLY A 33 15.11 33.93 -13.50
N GLY A 34 14.95 34.57 -12.33
CA GLY A 34 14.59 33.92 -11.07
C GLY A 34 13.23 33.21 -11.09
N ILE A 35 12.32 33.59 -12.00
CA ILE A 35 11.03 32.89 -12.17
C ILE A 35 11.25 31.44 -12.61
N ALA A 36 12.30 31.19 -13.40
CA ALA A 36 12.61 29.86 -13.91
C ALA A 36 13.33 28.98 -12.88
N GLY A 37 13.89 29.58 -11.82
CA GLY A 37 14.68 28.91 -10.78
C GLY A 37 16.18 28.88 -11.09
N ASP A 38 17.01 28.72 -10.05
CA ASP A 38 18.46 28.62 -10.19
C ASP A 38 18.90 27.39 -11.01
N LYS A 39 20.06 27.48 -11.68
CA LYS A 39 20.58 26.47 -12.62
C LYS A 39 19.56 26.07 -13.68
N THR A 40 19.11 27.04 -14.46
CA THR A 40 18.08 26.82 -15.47
C THR A 40 18.54 27.21 -16.86
N ILE A 41 18.19 26.42 -17.87
CA ILE A 41 18.41 26.73 -19.28
C ILE A 41 17.24 27.57 -19.79
N LEU A 42 17.47 28.87 -19.99
CA LEU A 42 16.46 29.81 -20.47
C LEU A 42 16.27 29.73 -21.99
N TYR A 43 17.38 29.56 -22.73
CA TYR A 43 17.36 29.54 -24.20
C TYR A 43 18.57 28.78 -24.76
N GLY A 44 18.45 28.23 -25.98
CA GLY A 44 19.54 27.53 -26.64
C GLY A 44 19.97 26.28 -25.88
N CYS A 45 21.28 25.99 -25.84
CA CYS A 45 21.84 24.79 -25.21
C CYS A 45 21.23 23.48 -25.77
N ASN A 46 21.06 23.41 -27.09
CA ASN A 46 20.46 22.25 -27.75
C ASN A 46 21.53 21.21 -28.06
N LEU A 47 21.30 19.96 -27.67
CA LEU A 47 22.19 18.85 -27.96
C LEU A 47 22.00 18.37 -29.41
N THR A 48 23.07 18.38 -30.20
CA THR A 48 23.14 17.80 -31.55
C THR A 48 24.33 16.85 -31.60
N GLY A 49 24.06 15.54 -31.65
CA GLY A 49 25.11 14.52 -31.52
C GLY A 49 25.79 14.60 -30.15
N SER A 50 27.09 14.91 -30.13
CA SER A 50 27.87 15.10 -28.89
C SER A 50 28.18 16.57 -28.58
N ASN A 51 27.53 17.51 -29.28
CA ASN A 51 27.76 18.94 -29.12
C ASN A 51 26.51 19.64 -28.59
N VAL A 52 26.65 20.54 -27.63
CA VAL A 52 25.59 21.42 -27.16
C VAL A 52 25.83 22.80 -27.74
N SER A 53 24.81 23.40 -28.37
CA SER A 53 24.89 24.75 -28.92
C SER A 53 25.08 25.81 -27.84
N ASP A 54 25.46 27.02 -28.25
CA ASP A 54 25.38 28.19 -27.37
C ASP A 54 23.94 28.44 -26.89
N GLY A 55 23.81 29.22 -25.82
CA GLY A 55 22.52 29.53 -25.22
C GLY A 55 22.61 30.56 -24.09
N VAL A 56 21.60 30.53 -23.23
CA VAL A 56 21.47 31.41 -22.06
C VAL A 56 21.01 30.58 -20.88
N VAL A 57 21.69 30.74 -19.75
CA VAL A 57 21.38 30.07 -18.49
C VAL A 57 21.15 31.09 -17.38
N TYR A 58 20.41 30.66 -16.36
CA TYR A 58 20.28 31.39 -15.11
C TYR A 58 21.05 30.67 -14.01
N LEU A 59 21.94 31.39 -13.34
CA LEU A 59 22.81 30.84 -12.30
C LEU A 59 23.11 31.93 -11.26
N ASP A 60 23.01 31.58 -9.97
CA ASP A 60 23.40 32.42 -8.83
C ASP A 60 22.77 33.83 -8.88
N GLY A 61 21.55 33.94 -9.39
CA GLY A 61 20.83 35.22 -9.49
C GLY A 61 21.08 36.00 -10.78
N GLU A 62 21.88 35.48 -11.72
CA GLU A 62 22.30 36.19 -12.94
C GLU A 62 21.93 35.42 -14.22
N VAL A 63 21.51 36.16 -15.25
CA VAL A 63 21.32 35.63 -16.60
C VAL A 63 22.66 35.70 -17.35
N LEU A 64 23.21 34.55 -17.70
CA LEU A 64 24.54 34.41 -18.28
C LEU A 64 24.47 33.74 -19.65
N ALA A 65 25.35 34.18 -20.56
CA ALA A 65 25.58 33.46 -21.80
C ALA A 65 26.17 32.08 -21.50
N PHE A 66 25.72 31.07 -22.23
CA PHE A 66 26.32 29.74 -22.24
C PHE A 66 27.10 29.56 -23.54
N LYS A 67 28.40 29.32 -23.44
CA LYS A 67 29.26 28.93 -24.57
C LYS A 67 29.31 27.40 -24.63
N GLY A 68 28.68 26.85 -25.65
CA GLY A 68 28.54 25.42 -25.90
C GLY A 68 29.82 24.77 -26.41
N GLY A 69 29.70 23.54 -26.90
CA GLY A 69 30.83 22.71 -27.30
C GLY A 69 30.57 21.22 -27.08
N LEU A 70 31.64 20.44 -27.04
CA LEU A 70 31.55 19.01 -26.72
C LEU A 70 30.96 18.83 -25.31
N VAL A 71 29.96 17.97 -25.20
CA VAL A 71 29.25 17.72 -23.94
C VAL A 71 30.22 17.18 -22.87
N GLN A 72 30.15 17.77 -21.69
CA GLN A 72 30.84 17.30 -20.50
C GLN A 72 29.83 17.16 -19.34
N THR A 73 30.22 16.45 -18.29
CA THR A 73 29.39 16.28 -17.10
C THR A 73 29.35 17.54 -16.23
N LYS A 74 30.29 18.46 -16.43
CA LYS A 74 30.47 19.65 -15.59
C LYS A 74 30.59 20.93 -16.39
N VAL A 75 30.10 22.01 -15.79
CA VAL A 75 30.23 23.38 -16.27
C VAL A 75 30.88 24.26 -15.22
N ILE A 76 31.49 25.35 -15.68
CA ILE A 76 32.15 26.35 -14.85
C ILE A 76 31.75 27.74 -15.31
N LEU A 77 31.71 28.67 -14.35
CA LEU A 77 31.57 30.09 -14.62
C LEU A 77 32.95 30.69 -14.90
N LYS A 78 33.12 31.32 -16.06
CA LYS A 78 34.34 32.02 -16.46
C LYS A 78 34.08 33.52 -16.54
N GLU A 79 35.14 34.29 -16.32
CA GLU A 79 35.18 35.74 -16.55
C GLU A 79 36.39 36.05 -17.44
N ASP A 80 36.13 36.49 -18.66
CA ASP A 80 37.14 37.05 -19.54
C ASP A 80 37.27 38.56 -19.23
N THR A 81 38.49 39.09 -19.23
CA THR A 81 38.75 40.50 -18.96
C THR A 81 39.50 41.14 -20.13
N GLU A 82 39.14 42.38 -20.46
CA GLU A 82 39.81 43.18 -21.49
C GLU A 82 40.37 44.45 -20.85
N ASN A 83 41.66 44.69 -21.11
CA ASN A 83 42.37 45.87 -20.63
C ASN A 83 42.46 46.92 -21.74
N LEU A 84 42.08 48.15 -21.43
CA LEU A 84 42.23 49.29 -22.32
C LEU A 84 43.35 50.20 -21.81
N VAL A 85 44.07 50.83 -22.73
CA VAL A 85 45.10 51.83 -22.42
C VAL A 85 44.43 53.21 -22.39
N PHE A 86 44.67 53.94 -21.31
CA PHE A 86 44.11 55.27 -21.08
C PHE A 86 45.07 56.34 -21.61
N GLU A 87 44.57 57.58 -21.76
CA GLU A 87 45.34 58.74 -22.28
C GLU A 87 46.65 59.02 -21.50
N ASN A 88 46.74 58.57 -20.26
CA ASN A 88 47.94 58.66 -19.42
C ASN A 88 48.89 57.45 -19.58
N ASN A 89 48.71 56.61 -20.60
CA ASN A 89 49.41 55.35 -20.87
C ASN A 89 49.23 54.24 -19.80
N GLU A 90 48.29 54.38 -18.87
CA GLU A 90 47.96 53.29 -17.93
C GLU A 90 47.03 52.28 -18.57
N SER A 91 47.31 50.98 -18.39
CA SER A 91 46.41 49.90 -18.79
C SER A 91 45.49 49.52 -17.63
N LYS A 92 44.18 49.53 -17.84
CA LYS A 92 43.18 49.16 -16.83
C LYS A 92 42.17 48.19 -17.40
N THR A 93 41.70 47.24 -16.60
CA THR A 93 40.58 46.36 -16.97
C THR A 93 39.29 47.17 -17.07
N VAL A 94 38.68 47.19 -18.26
CA VAL A 94 37.45 47.96 -18.51
C VAL A 94 36.27 47.05 -18.82
N ILE A 95 36.48 45.97 -19.56
CA ILE A 95 35.39 45.06 -19.95
C ILE A 95 35.59 43.73 -19.24
N ARG A 96 34.51 43.23 -18.63
CA ARG A 96 34.44 41.92 -17.99
C ARG A 96 33.27 41.17 -18.60
N THR A 97 33.53 39.99 -19.16
CA THR A 97 32.51 39.16 -19.81
C THR A 97 32.40 37.85 -19.04
N ARG A 98 31.30 37.67 -18.30
CA ARG A 98 31.00 36.44 -17.58
C ARG A 98 30.13 35.51 -18.42
N TYR A 99 30.46 34.23 -18.42
CA TYR A 99 29.70 33.22 -19.14
C TYR A 99 29.93 31.82 -18.55
N VAL A 100 28.97 30.93 -18.76
CA VAL A 100 29.06 29.53 -18.37
C VAL A 100 29.53 28.71 -19.56
N THR A 101 30.39 27.72 -19.34
CA THR A 101 30.84 26.80 -20.39
C THR A 101 31.23 25.45 -19.79
N PHE A 102 31.35 24.42 -20.62
CA PHE A 102 31.85 23.13 -20.18
C PHE A 102 33.29 23.23 -19.68
N GLY A 103 33.56 22.57 -18.55
CA GLY A 103 34.88 22.51 -17.97
C GLY A 103 34.88 21.93 -16.57
N ALA A 104 36.06 21.50 -16.13
CA ALA A 104 36.31 21.01 -14.78
C ALA A 104 37.19 22.00 -14.02
N GLY A 105 36.97 22.12 -12.71
CA GLY A 105 37.73 23.03 -11.86
C GLY A 105 37.08 23.23 -10.48
N VAL A 106 37.65 24.17 -9.73
CA VAL A 106 37.08 24.65 -8.46
C VAL A 106 35.73 25.30 -8.75
N ASN A 107 34.71 25.00 -7.94
CA ASN A 107 33.32 25.44 -8.14
C ASN A 107 32.68 24.98 -9.46
N SER A 108 33.17 23.87 -10.02
CA SER A 108 32.46 23.21 -11.12
C SER A 108 31.11 22.69 -10.65
N MET A 109 30.10 22.91 -11.47
CA MET A 109 28.72 22.49 -11.25
C MET A 109 28.37 21.35 -12.19
N ASP A 110 27.48 20.46 -11.76
CA ASP A 110 27.04 19.37 -12.60
C ASP A 110 26.10 19.90 -13.68
N TRP A 111 26.38 19.58 -14.94
CA TRP A 111 25.52 19.98 -16.06
C TRP A 111 24.11 19.38 -15.95
N ALA A 112 23.98 18.23 -15.28
CA ALA A 112 22.70 17.60 -15.00
C ALA A 112 21.79 18.42 -14.07
N ASP A 113 22.35 19.34 -13.28
CA ASP A 113 21.57 20.26 -12.46
C ASP A 113 20.88 21.35 -13.32
N PHE A 114 21.38 21.59 -14.54
CA PHE A 114 20.82 22.59 -15.45
C PHE A 114 19.58 22.06 -16.14
N ILE A 115 18.41 22.46 -15.65
CA ILE A 115 17.12 21.95 -16.15
C ILE A 115 16.51 22.98 -17.11
N ARG A 116 15.84 22.50 -18.17
CA ARG A 116 14.99 23.36 -18.99
C ARG A 116 13.61 23.46 -18.34
N PRO A 117 13.12 24.68 -18.03
CA PRO A 117 11.81 24.83 -17.43
C PRO A 117 10.75 24.49 -18.49
N LYS A 118 9.61 23.95 -18.06
CA LYS A 118 8.44 23.88 -18.93
C LYS A 118 7.92 25.29 -19.17
N GLU A 119 7.42 25.54 -20.37
CA GLU A 119 6.75 26.81 -20.62
C GLU A 119 5.51 26.90 -19.73
N THR A 120 5.23 28.08 -19.17
CA THR A 120 4.10 28.27 -18.24
C THR A 120 2.76 27.81 -18.84
N LYS A 121 2.59 27.97 -20.16
CA LYS A 121 1.40 27.55 -20.92
C LYS A 121 1.20 26.03 -20.98
N GLU A 122 2.25 25.25 -20.70
CA GLU A 122 2.23 23.78 -20.76
C GLU A 122 2.00 23.14 -19.38
N LEU A 123 2.00 23.95 -18.31
CA LEU A 123 1.87 23.45 -16.94
C LEU A 123 0.49 22.83 -16.68
N GLU A 124 -0.57 23.42 -17.22
CA GLU A 124 -1.95 22.90 -17.09
C GLU A 124 -2.08 21.53 -17.74
N ALA A 125 -1.67 21.41 -19.01
CA ALA A 125 -1.68 20.13 -19.73
C ALA A 125 -0.80 19.07 -19.06
N ALA A 126 0.33 19.47 -18.47
CA ALA A 126 1.19 18.55 -17.72
C ALA A 126 0.58 18.08 -16.40
N LEU A 127 -0.39 18.82 -15.85
CA LEU A 127 -1.08 18.50 -14.60
C LEU A 127 -2.29 17.58 -14.84
N GLU A 128 -3.00 17.73 -15.96
CA GLU A 128 -4.17 16.90 -16.31
C GLU A 128 -3.87 15.39 -16.31
N GLY A 129 -2.64 14.98 -16.65
CA GLY A 129 -2.22 13.58 -16.62
C GLY A 129 -1.85 13.02 -15.25
N LYS A 130 -1.91 13.82 -14.19
CA LYS A 130 -1.55 13.42 -12.82
C LYS A 130 -2.80 13.35 -11.94
N THR A 131 -2.96 12.21 -11.29
CA THR A 131 -3.94 12.04 -10.20
C THR A 131 -3.56 12.93 -9.03
N ASP A 132 -4.55 13.57 -8.40
CA ASP A 132 -4.34 14.33 -7.18
C ASP A 132 -4.00 13.39 -6.01
N LEU A 133 -3.19 13.88 -5.07
CA LEU A 133 -2.74 13.06 -3.94
C LEU A 133 -3.91 12.49 -3.13
N THR A 134 -5.00 13.27 -2.99
CA THR A 134 -6.19 12.90 -2.23
C THR A 134 -6.88 11.67 -2.82
N THR A 135 -7.08 11.60 -4.13
CA THR A 135 -7.72 10.45 -4.77
C THR A 135 -6.82 9.21 -4.75
N PHE A 136 -5.50 9.38 -4.83
CA PHE A 136 -4.55 8.27 -4.68
C PHE A 136 -4.57 7.69 -3.27
N GLU A 137 -4.54 8.53 -2.23
CA GLU A 137 -4.62 8.11 -0.83
C GLU A 137 -5.95 7.39 -0.54
N ALA A 138 -7.07 7.91 -1.05
CA ALA A 138 -8.37 7.25 -0.91
C ALA A 138 -8.39 5.84 -1.53
N LEU A 139 -7.73 5.65 -2.67
CA LEU A 139 -7.60 4.34 -3.30
C LEU A 139 -6.70 3.40 -2.49
N ALA A 140 -5.60 3.90 -1.93
CA ALA A 140 -4.70 3.14 -1.07
C ALA A 140 -5.42 2.67 0.20
N ASP A 141 -6.23 3.53 0.81
CA ASP A 141 -7.06 3.19 1.98
C ASP A 141 -8.11 2.13 1.64
N ALA A 142 -8.79 2.28 0.50
CA ALA A 142 -9.75 1.28 0.04
C ALA A 142 -9.09 -0.08 -0.18
N PHE A 143 -7.88 -0.11 -0.75
CA PHE A 143 -7.12 -1.34 -0.93
C PHE A 143 -6.70 -1.98 0.41
N ALA A 144 -6.24 -1.17 1.38
CA ALA A 144 -5.90 -1.66 2.71
C ALA A 144 -7.09 -2.33 3.41
N ILE A 145 -8.29 -1.76 3.25
CA ILE A 145 -9.53 -2.34 3.76
C ILE A 145 -9.83 -3.69 3.09
N VAL A 146 -9.72 -3.75 1.76
CA VAL A 146 -9.95 -4.99 1.00
C VAL A 146 -8.98 -6.08 1.43
N TYR A 147 -7.69 -5.76 1.53
CA TYR A 147 -6.65 -6.69 1.97
C TYR A 147 -6.96 -7.25 3.36
N THR A 148 -7.32 -6.38 4.31
CA THR A 148 -7.70 -6.79 5.67
C THR A 148 -8.90 -7.74 5.65
N LYS A 149 -9.92 -7.44 4.84
CA LYS A 149 -11.09 -8.31 4.70
C LYS A 149 -10.72 -9.67 4.12
N MET A 150 -9.86 -9.72 3.10
CA MET A 150 -9.44 -10.99 2.48
C MET A 150 -8.73 -11.92 3.49
N LEU A 151 -7.88 -11.39 4.37
CA LEU A 151 -7.22 -12.18 5.41
C LEU A 151 -8.22 -12.86 6.37
N THR A 152 -9.33 -12.18 6.68
CA THR A 152 -10.34 -12.73 7.60
C THR A 152 -11.23 -13.80 6.97
N ILE A 153 -11.30 -13.88 5.63
CA ILE A 153 -12.13 -14.88 4.93
C ILE A 153 -11.61 -16.31 5.17
N GLU A 154 -10.30 -16.54 5.12
CA GLU A 154 -9.72 -17.87 5.34
C GLU A 154 -10.03 -18.39 6.76
N THR A 155 -9.94 -17.51 7.75
CA THR A 155 -10.23 -17.85 9.16
C THR A 155 -11.73 -18.11 9.37
N GLY A 156 -12.60 -17.30 8.76
CA GLY A 156 -14.06 -17.48 8.84
C GLY A 156 -14.54 -18.74 8.13
N ALA A 157 -13.95 -19.08 6.99
CA ALA A 157 -14.28 -20.28 6.22
C ALA A 157 -13.93 -21.57 6.98
N GLN A 158 -12.78 -21.63 7.65
CA GLN A 158 -12.37 -22.80 8.44
C GLN A 158 -13.27 -23.06 9.65
N LYS A 159 -13.84 -22.01 10.25
CA LYS A 159 -14.74 -22.14 11.41
C LYS A 159 -16.08 -22.80 11.05
N ASN A 160 -16.56 -22.62 9.81
CA ASN A 160 -17.82 -23.17 9.32
C ASN A 160 -17.70 -24.63 8.79
N LEU A 161 -16.52 -25.24 8.91
CA LEU A 161 -16.22 -26.61 8.45
C LEU A 161 -15.83 -27.55 9.60
N GLN A 162 -16.07 -27.18 10.86
CA GLN A 162 -15.81 -28.08 11.98
C GLN A 162 -16.91 -29.14 12.09
N GLU A 163 -16.68 -30.27 11.40
CA GLU A 163 -17.49 -31.49 11.49
C GLU A 163 -16.81 -32.51 12.40
N VAL A 164 -17.53 -33.02 13.39
CA VAL A 164 -17.08 -34.07 14.30
C VAL A 164 -18.02 -35.26 14.21
N TYR A 165 -17.46 -36.43 13.94
CA TYR A 165 -18.17 -37.71 13.94
C TYR A 165 -17.81 -38.46 15.23
N ASP A 166 -18.75 -38.55 16.16
CA ASP A 166 -18.58 -39.33 17.39
C ASP A 166 -19.26 -40.69 17.24
N PHE A 167 -18.45 -41.73 17.07
CA PHE A 167 -18.90 -43.12 17.00
C PHE A 167 -18.30 -43.93 18.15
N LYS A 168 -19.15 -44.54 18.97
CA LYS A 168 -18.71 -45.39 20.08
C LYS A 168 -19.64 -46.58 20.31
N ILE A 169 -19.08 -47.62 20.89
CA ILE A 169 -19.81 -48.72 21.55
C ILE A 169 -19.60 -48.57 23.04
N VAL A 170 -20.69 -48.48 23.79
CA VAL A 170 -20.66 -48.16 25.23
C VAL A 170 -21.65 -49.01 26.00
N GLU A 171 -21.32 -49.32 27.24
CA GLU A 171 -22.19 -50.04 28.16
C GLU A 171 -23.23 -49.08 28.77
N THR A 172 -24.47 -49.57 28.87
CA THR A 172 -25.56 -48.83 29.50
C THR A 172 -25.43 -48.79 31.03
N LEU A 173 -25.99 -47.73 31.60
CA LEU A 173 -26.03 -47.48 33.04
C LEU A 173 -27.40 -47.84 33.62
N ASN A 174 -27.43 -48.03 34.95
CA ASN A 174 -28.65 -48.25 35.72
C ASN A 174 -29.49 -49.45 35.23
N ARG A 175 -28.88 -50.65 35.26
CA ARG A 175 -29.51 -51.90 34.81
C ARG A 175 -30.83 -52.14 35.53
N SER A 176 -31.88 -52.40 34.75
CA SER A 176 -33.16 -52.93 35.23
C SER A 176 -33.37 -54.35 34.71
N SER A 177 -33.68 -55.29 35.62
CA SER A 177 -34.03 -56.68 35.31
C SER A 177 -35.54 -56.92 35.10
N THR A 178 -36.37 -55.88 35.26
CA THR A 178 -37.83 -55.94 35.08
C THR A 178 -38.19 -55.10 33.86
N GLY A 179 -38.23 -55.72 32.68
CA GLY A 179 -38.33 -55.03 31.40
C GLY A 179 -39.72 -55.09 30.77
N ILE A 180 -40.64 -54.22 31.17
CA ILE A 180 -41.91 -54.01 30.42
C ILE A 180 -42.05 -52.55 29.95
N ASN A 181 -41.20 -51.64 30.45
CA ASN A 181 -41.30 -50.21 30.17
C ASN A 181 -40.28 -49.77 29.11
N ASP A 182 -40.60 -50.04 27.85
CA ASP A 182 -39.80 -49.68 26.67
C ASP A 182 -39.66 -48.16 26.43
N ASN A 183 -40.30 -47.32 27.26
CA ASN A 183 -40.22 -45.85 27.24
C ASN A 183 -39.60 -45.27 28.52
N ASP A 184 -39.03 -46.09 29.41
CA ASP A 184 -38.33 -45.60 30.60
C ASP A 184 -36.86 -45.27 30.29
N PHE A 185 -36.63 -44.01 29.97
CA PHE A 185 -35.32 -43.43 29.73
C PHE A 185 -34.47 -43.22 30.99
N THR A 186 -34.86 -43.77 32.15
CA THR A 186 -34.07 -43.74 33.39
C THR A 186 -33.35 -45.05 33.67
N LYS A 187 -33.62 -46.10 32.88
CA LYS A 187 -33.07 -47.46 33.03
C LYS A 187 -32.34 -47.90 31.77
N ASN A 188 -31.28 -48.71 31.96
CA ASN A 188 -30.44 -49.23 30.86
C ASN A 188 -30.14 -48.16 29.80
N TYR A 189 -29.64 -47.02 30.26
CA TYR A 189 -29.46 -45.84 29.42
C TYR A 189 -28.00 -45.41 29.31
N TYR A 190 -27.68 -44.68 28.24
CA TYR A 190 -26.40 -43.99 28.09
C TYR A 190 -26.64 -42.54 27.67
N ILE A 191 -25.76 -41.63 28.11
CA ILE A 191 -25.84 -40.20 27.79
C ILE A 191 -24.73 -39.84 26.81
N VAL A 192 -25.11 -39.33 25.64
CA VAL A 192 -24.20 -38.74 24.67
C VAL A 192 -24.22 -37.23 24.82
N ASN A 193 -23.13 -36.68 25.35
CA ASN A 193 -22.95 -35.24 25.49
C ASN A 193 -22.29 -34.65 24.23
N PRO A 194 -22.56 -33.37 23.90
CA PRO A 194 -21.81 -32.66 22.87
C PRO A 194 -20.30 -32.70 23.12
N PRO A 195 -19.46 -32.86 22.08
CA PRO A 195 -18.01 -32.69 22.18
C PRO A 195 -17.62 -31.29 22.67
N GLU A 196 -16.37 -31.13 23.10
CA GLU A 196 -15.86 -29.83 23.55
C GLU A 196 -16.05 -28.73 22.49
N GLY A 197 -16.65 -27.60 22.89
CA GLY A 197 -16.95 -26.49 21.99
C GLY A 197 -18.21 -26.67 21.12
N PHE A 198 -18.95 -27.77 21.28
CA PHE A 198 -20.24 -28.03 20.65
C PHE A 198 -21.41 -27.93 21.66
N THR A 199 -22.62 -27.78 21.14
CA THR A 199 -23.88 -27.77 21.90
C THR A 199 -24.88 -28.62 21.12
N MET A 200 -26.04 -28.92 21.70
CA MET A 200 -27.11 -29.66 21.00
C MET A 200 -27.61 -28.99 19.71
N ALA A 201 -27.41 -27.66 19.55
CA ALA A 201 -27.72 -26.96 18.30
C ALA A 201 -26.83 -27.40 17.11
N HIS A 202 -25.65 -27.94 17.41
CA HIS A 202 -24.71 -28.45 16.42
C HIS A 202 -24.96 -29.92 16.07
N LEU A 203 -25.85 -30.64 16.76
CA LEU A 203 -26.19 -32.02 16.39
C LEU A 203 -26.96 -32.00 15.06
N LYS A 204 -26.40 -32.60 14.01
CA LYS A 204 -27.02 -32.66 12.67
C LYS A 204 -27.53 -34.04 12.30
N GLY A 205 -26.98 -35.08 12.90
CA GLY A 205 -27.41 -36.45 12.69
C GLY A 205 -27.14 -37.28 13.93
N PHE A 206 -28.08 -38.16 14.25
CA PHE A 206 -27.92 -39.10 15.34
C PHE A 206 -28.55 -40.44 14.96
N SER A 207 -27.87 -41.52 15.25
CA SER A 207 -28.40 -42.88 15.18
C SER A 207 -27.83 -43.70 16.32
N ALA A 208 -28.65 -44.58 16.89
CA ALA A 208 -28.21 -45.54 17.89
C ALA A 208 -28.83 -46.91 17.60
N GLY A 209 -28.11 -47.95 17.99
CA GLY A 209 -28.51 -49.33 17.83
C GLY A 209 -27.98 -50.21 18.96
N ILE A 210 -28.44 -51.45 18.96
CA ILE A 210 -28.01 -52.47 19.92
C ILE A 210 -26.67 -53.02 19.45
N ALA A 211 -25.65 -52.95 20.32
CA ALA A 211 -24.40 -53.66 20.10
C ALA A 211 -24.43 -55.05 20.76
N LYS A 212 -24.94 -55.13 22.00
CA LYS A 212 -25.07 -56.39 22.75
C LYS A 212 -26.24 -56.32 23.72
N VAL A 213 -27.04 -57.38 23.79
CA VAL A 213 -28.08 -57.59 24.81
C VAL A 213 -28.00 -59.01 25.34
N ALA A 214 -28.30 -59.20 26.62
CA ALA A 214 -28.22 -60.50 27.28
C ALA A 214 -29.57 -60.88 27.91
N PHE A 215 -30.02 -62.11 27.66
CA PHE A 215 -31.28 -62.65 28.18
C PHE A 215 -31.04 -63.55 29.40
N GLY A 216 -31.89 -63.41 30.41
CA GLY A 216 -31.84 -64.14 31.68
C GLY A 216 -32.63 -65.45 31.69
N GLY A 217 -33.56 -65.64 30.75
CA GLY A 217 -34.41 -66.82 30.64
C GLY A 217 -34.47 -67.39 29.23
N ASN A 218 -35.57 -68.10 28.95
CA ASN A 218 -35.85 -68.66 27.63
C ASN A 218 -36.44 -67.56 26.77
N VAL A 219 -35.80 -67.28 25.63
CA VAL A 219 -36.34 -66.32 24.67
C VAL A 219 -37.57 -66.94 23.99
N ASP A 220 -38.77 -66.51 24.39
CA ASP A 220 -40.06 -67.02 23.92
C ASP A 220 -40.94 -65.92 23.31
N ASN A 221 -42.21 -66.25 23.02
CA ASN A 221 -43.14 -65.35 22.33
C ASN A 221 -43.56 -64.12 23.17
N GLY A 222 -43.19 -64.06 24.45
CA GLY A 222 -43.41 -62.92 25.34
C GLY A 222 -42.27 -61.91 25.34
N ASP A 223 -41.15 -62.21 24.70
CA ASP A 223 -39.95 -61.38 24.79
C ASP A 223 -39.90 -60.23 23.79
N THR A 224 -39.43 -59.09 24.26
CA THR A 224 -39.26 -57.88 23.45
C THR A 224 -37.86 -57.32 23.63
N ILE A 225 -37.28 -56.84 22.53
CA ILE A 225 -36.03 -56.08 22.52
C ILE A 225 -36.34 -54.68 22.00
N TRP A 226 -35.77 -53.65 22.62
CA TRP A 226 -35.92 -52.28 22.17
C TRP A 226 -34.62 -51.51 22.28
N CYS A 227 -34.50 -50.50 21.43
CA CYS A 227 -33.44 -49.51 21.46
C CYS A 227 -34.01 -48.21 20.94
N LYS A 228 -34.08 -47.21 21.83
CA LYS A 228 -34.68 -45.91 21.58
C LYS A 228 -33.72 -44.83 22.01
N TRP A 229 -33.91 -43.65 21.46
CA TRP A 229 -33.15 -42.47 21.86
C TRP A 229 -34.06 -41.24 21.87
N ASP A 230 -33.72 -40.29 22.73
CA ASP A 230 -34.40 -39.01 22.86
C ASP A 230 -33.38 -37.88 22.85
N ILE A 231 -33.70 -36.80 22.15
CA ILE A 231 -32.86 -35.62 22.04
C ILE A 231 -33.33 -34.63 23.11
N GLY A 232 -32.57 -34.56 24.21
CA GLY A 232 -32.79 -33.59 25.25
C GLY A 232 -32.13 -32.23 24.96
N VAL A 233 -32.36 -31.27 25.86
CA VAL A 233 -31.81 -29.91 25.74
C VAL A 233 -30.27 -29.89 25.81
N ASN A 234 -29.69 -30.81 26.58
CA ASN A 234 -28.25 -30.82 26.87
C ASN A 234 -27.50 -32.05 26.32
N ASN A 235 -28.22 -33.11 25.95
CA ASN A 235 -27.62 -34.38 25.52
C ASN A 235 -28.63 -35.23 24.74
N VAL A 236 -28.13 -36.26 24.07
CA VAL A 236 -28.96 -37.36 23.58
C VAL A 236 -28.92 -38.48 24.60
N ARG A 237 -30.08 -39.02 24.96
CA ARG A 237 -30.16 -40.19 25.83
C ARG A 237 -30.58 -41.40 25.02
N ILE A 238 -29.80 -42.46 25.09
CA ILE A 238 -30.08 -43.76 24.47
C ILE A 238 -30.57 -44.71 25.55
N THR A 239 -31.60 -45.51 25.30
CA THR A 239 -31.99 -46.65 26.14
C THR A 239 -32.15 -47.89 25.28
N CYS A 240 -31.42 -48.96 25.60
CA CYS A 240 -31.53 -50.22 24.87
C CYS A 240 -31.56 -51.39 25.84
N ASN A 241 -32.58 -52.23 25.73
CA ASN A 241 -32.86 -53.26 26.71
C ASN A 241 -33.74 -54.38 26.13
N ASN A 242 -33.97 -55.42 26.92
CA ASN A 242 -34.93 -56.47 26.63
C ASN A 242 -35.81 -56.78 27.87
N SER A 243 -36.83 -57.60 27.67
CA SER A 243 -37.81 -58.02 28.68
C SER A 243 -37.22 -58.77 29.87
N GLU A 244 -36.15 -59.52 29.64
CA GLU A 244 -35.50 -60.42 30.60
C GLU A 244 -34.01 -60.11 30.80
N ASN A 245 -33.68 -58.85 31.06
CA ASN A 245 -32.28 -58.43 31.04
C ASN A 245 -31.45 -59.07 32.18
N ARG A 246 -30.38 -59.80 31.82
CA ARG A 246 -29.43 -60.35 32.80
C ARG A 246 -28.11 -59.59 32.96
N ALA A 247 -27.78 -58.69 32.04
CA ALA A 247 -26.55 -57.90 32.07
C ALA A 247 -26.77 -56.55 31.36
N PRO A 248 -26.06 -55.49 31.74
CA PRO A 248 -26.17 -54.20 31.07
C PRO A 248 -26.00 -54.36 29.56
N SER A 249 -26.87 -53.72 28.80
CA SER A 249 -26.80 -53.73 27.35
C SER A 249 -25.62 -52.88 26.88
N GLU A 250 -25.07 -53.20 25.71
CA GLU A 250 -24.15 -52.32 25.00
C GLU A 250 -24.90 -51.66 23.83
N VAL A 251 -24.65 -50.38 23.64
CA VAL A 251 -25.23 -49.57 22.57
C VAL A 251 -24.13 -49.08 21.65
N SER A 252 -24.40 -49.11 20.35
CA SER A 252 -23.60 -48.42 19.34
C SER A 252 -24.30 -47.14 18.95
N TYR A 253 -23.57 -46.04 18.80
CA TYR A 253 -24.15 -44.79 18.30
C TYR A 253 -23.20 -44.06 17.35
N LEU A 254 -23.80 -43.26 16.47
CA LEU A 254 -23.13 -42.26 15.65
C LEU A 254 -23.81 -40.92 15.87
N ALA A 255 -23.04 -39.93 16.33
CA ALA A 255 -23.47 -38.54 16.43
C ALA A 255 -22.62 -37.67 15.49
N ILE A 256 -23.29 -36.90 14.63
CA ILE A 256 -22.67 -35.97 13.70
C ILE A 256 -22.88 -34.56 14.23
N TRP A 257 -21.78 -33.88 14.55
CA TRP A 257 -21.79 -32.51 15.06
C TRP A 257 -21.20 -31.57 14.02
N LYS A 258 -21.89 -30.49 13.70
CA LYS A 258 -21.43 -29.48 12.73
C LYS A 258 -21.67 -28.07 13.24
N LYS A 259 -20.61 -27.27 13.22
CA LYS A 259 -20.57 -25.87 13.68
C LYS A 259 -20.54 -24.90 12.51
#